data_AF-A0A136KI42-F1
#
_entry.id   AF-A0A136KI42-F1
#
_cell.length_a   1.000
_cell.length_b   1.000
_cell.length_c   1.000
_cell.angle_alpha   90.00
_cell.angle_beta   90.00
_cell.angle_gamma   90.00
#
_symmetry.space_group_name_H-M   'P 1'
#
loop_
_entity.id
_entity.type
_entity.pdbx_description
1 polymer ?
#
loop_
_entity_poly.entity_id
_entity_poly.type
_entity_poly.pdbx_seq_one_letter_code
_entity_poly.pdbx_strand_id
1 'polypeptide(L)'
;MTAHHRGVNEVDEGQYDNEEMTRFITGCFVAFSLGTYRRIGQWDESYFLYFEDADWSERAIRQGLTLWYVPSIVLWHKNAQSTGGSGSATHLRYQEQNRLRFGLRYAPLRTKIHLIINILPRLFRNRK
;
A
#
# COMPACT_ATOMS: atom_id res chain seq x y z
N MET A 1 8.48 8.08 3.40
CA MET A 1 7.58 7.46 2.41
C MET A 1 6.86 6.33 3.11
N THR A 2 5.68 6.61 3.65
CA THR A 2 4.94 5.68 4.50
C THR A 2 3.49 5.70 4.03
N ALA A 3 3.15 4.72 3.20
CA ALA A 3 1.76 4.36 2.97
C ALA A 3 1.23 3.75 4.28
N HIS A 4 0.16 4.32 4.83
CA HIS A 4 -0.46 3.87 6.07
C HIS A 4 -1.97 4.04 5.96
N HIS A 5 -2.71 3.10 6.53
CA HIS A 5 -4.16 3.24 6.67
C HIS A 5 -4.45 4.24 7.80
N ARG A 6 -5.37 5.18 7.55
CA ARG A 6 -5.85 6.15 8.55
C ARG A 6 -6.87 5.48 9.47
N GLY A 7 -6.85 5.82 10.76
CA GLY A 7 -7.86 5.40 11.75
C GLY A 7 -7.79 3.93 12.17
N VAL A 8 -6.64 3.28 11.99
CA VAL A 8 -6.46 1.91 12.45
C VAL A 8 -6.39 1.88 13.98
N ASN A 9 -7.32 1.16 14.61
CA ASN A 9 -7.46 1.06 16.07
C ASN A 9 -7.79 2.40 16.77
N GLU A 10 -8.39 3.33 16.04
CA GLU A 10 -8.86 4.62 16.58
C GLU A 10 -10.39 4.63 16.55
N VAL A 11 -11.00 5.22 17.58
CA VAL A 11 -12.45 5.48 17.60
C VAL A 11 -12.68 6.76 16.81
N ASP A 12 -13.65 6.75 15.90
CA ASP A 12 -14.03 7.95 15.15
C ASP A 12 -14.91 8.86 16.02
N GLU A 13 -14.38 10.03 16.35
CA GLU A 13 -15.00 11.12 17.10
C GLU A 13 -15.18 12.37 16.21
N GLY A 14 -15.08 12.22 14.88
CA GLY A 14 -15.16 13.28 13.88
C GLY A 14 -13.79 13.78 13.39
N GLN A 15 -12.69 13.20 13.87
CA GLN A 15 -11.34 13.58 13.43
C GLN A 15 -11.06 13.23 11.95
N TYR A 16 -11.92 12.43 11.31
CA TYR A 16 -11.81 12.05 9.91
C TYR A 16 -12.85 12.70 9.00
N ASP A 17 -13.56 13.74 9.46
CA ASP A 17 -14.64 14.39 8.70
C ASP A 17 -14.15 15.43 7.67
N ASN A 18 -12.85 15.74 7.67
CA ASN A 18 -12.28 16.75 6.78
C ASN A 18 -11.54 16.13 5.60
N GLU A 19 -11.70 16.74 4.42
CA GLU A 19 -10.88 16.41 3.25
C GLU A 19 -9.42 16.79 3.50
N GLU A 20 -8.51 15.89 3.15
CA GLU A 20 -7.09 16.17 3.27
C GLU A 20 -6.24 15.45 2.22
N MET A 21 -5.10 16.08 1.91
CA MET A 21 -4.09 15.43 1.09
C MET A 21 -3.51 14.22 1.82
N THR A 22 -3.36 13.13 1.09
CA THR A 22 -2.75 11.91 1.59
C THR A 22 -1.56 11.51 0.72
N ARG A 23 -0.72 10.63 1.24
CA ARG A 23 0.35 9.98 0.47
C ARG A 23 -0.01 8.59 -0.02
N PHE A 24 -1.19 8.10 0.36
CA PHE A 24 -1.65 6.76 0.05
C PHE A 24 -3.17 6.74 -0.07
N ILE A 25 -3.63 6.10 -1.13
CA ILE A 25 -5.03 5.76 -1.36
C ILE A 25 -5.14 4.24 -1.47
N THR A 26 -6.18 3.68 -0.85
CA THR A 26 -6.35 2.23 -0.83
C THR A 26 -6.93 1.74 -2.16
N GLY A 27 -6.55 0.54 -2.59
CA GLY A 27 -7.15 -0.12 -3.76
C GLY A 27 -8.62 -0.53 -3.58
N CYS A 28 -9.20 -0.39 -2.38
CA CYS A 28 -10.61 -0.69 -2.11
C CYS A 28 -11.55 0.14 -2.99
N PHE A 29 -11.30 1.44 -3.06
CA PHE A 29 -12.03 2.36 -3.89
C PHE A 29 -11.13 3.56 -4.20
N VAL A 30 -10.98 3.84 -5.48
CA VAL A 30 -10.31 5.02 -5.98
C VAL A 30 -11.06 5.52 -7.20
N ALA A 31 -11.23 6.83 -7.30
CA ALA A 31 -11.72 7.50 -8.49
C ALA A 31 -10.61 8.38 -9.07
N PHE A 32 -10.40 8.27 -10.38
CA PHE A 32 -9.49 9.15 -11.11
C PHE A 32 -9.96 9.33 -12.55
N SER A 33 -9.55 10.42 -13.18
CA SER A 33 -9.88 10.68 -14.58
C SER A 33 -9.17 9.69 -15.53
N LEU A 34 -9.71 9.51 -16.73
CA LEU A 34 -9.01 8.77 -17.79
C LEU A 34 -7.64 9.40 -18.12
N GLY A 35 -7.51 10.72 -18.00
CA GLY A 35 -6.23 11.41 -18.17
C GLY A 35 -5.21 10.98 -17.12
N THR A 36 -5.62 10.89 -15.85
CA THR A 36 -4.81 10.37 -14.75
C THR A 36 -4.37 8.94 -15.01
N TYR A 37 -5.29 8.08 -15.46
CA TYR A 37 -4.99 6.70 -15.84
C TYR A 37 -3.96 6.61 -16.97
N ARG A 38 -4.12 7.40 -18.04
CA ARG A 38 -3.16 7.44 -19.16
C ARG A 38 -1.78 7.94 -18.74
N ARG A 39 -1.72 8.84 -17.74
CA ARG A 39 -0.46 9.41 -17.24
C ARG A 39 0.30 8.44 -16.33
N ILE A 40 -0.39 7.82 -15.38
CA ILE A 40 0.24 6.93 -14.37
C ILE A 40 0.42 5.51 -14.92
N GLY A 41 -0.54 5.04 -15.70
CA GLY A 41 -0.63 3.67 -16.21
C GLY A 41 -1.36 2.71 -15.28
N GLN A 42 -1.30 1.43 -15.65
CA GLN A 42 -1.93 0.32 -14.94
C GLN A 42 -1.31 0.07 -13.56
N TRP A 43 -1.95 -0.79 -12.77
CA TRP A 43 -1.33 -1.40 -11.60
C TRP A 43 -0.11 -2.22 -12.01
N ASP A 44 0.89 -2.32 -11.14
CA ASP A 44 2.05 -3.16 -11.40
C ASP A 44 1.71 -4.61 -11.07
N GLU A 45 1.50 -5.43 -12.10
CA GLU A 45 1.07 -6.84 -11.97
C GLU A 45 2.08 -7.73 -11.24
N SER A 46 3.31 -7.26 -10.99
CA SER A 46 4.25 -7.99 -10.13
C SER A 46 3.78 -8.07 -8.67
N TYR A 47 2.87 -7.17 -8.28
CA TYR A 47 2.10 -7.23 -7.04
C TYR A 47 0.78 -7.97 -7.29
N PHE A 48 0.76 -9.30 -7.11
CA PHE A 48 -0.50 -10.05 -7.23
C PHE A 48 -1.56 -9.61 -6.21
N LEU A 49 -1.17 -9.38 -4.95
CA LEU A 49 -2.01 -8.86 -3.86
C LEU A 49 -1.16 -8.04 -2.90
N TYR A 50 -1.69 -6.92 -2.42
CA TYR A 50 -1.05 -5.96 -1.52
C TYR A 50 0.14 -5.22 -2.12
N PHE A 51 0.21 -3.92 -1.81
CA PHE A 51 1.20 -2.93 -2.28
C PHE A 51 1.04 -2.45 -3.73
N GLU A 52 0.15 -3.03 -4.54
CA GLU A 52 -0.19 -2.48 -5.86
C GLU A 52 -0.73 -1.04 -5.75
N ASP A 53 -1.51 -0.79 -4.71
CA ASP A 53 -2.11 0.50 -4.41
C ASP A 53 -1.11 1.52 -3.86
N ALA A 54 -0.21 1.07 -3.00
CA ALA A 54 0.93 1.86 -2.54
C ALA A 54 1.88 2.22 -3.69
N ASP A 55 2.17 1.28 -4.61
CA ASP A 55 3.00 1.49 -5.79
C ASP A 55 2.38 2.54 -6.73
N TRP A 56 1.10 2.39 -7.03
CA TRP A 56 0.37 3.34 -7.86
C TRP A 56 0.32 4.73 -7.22
N SER A 57 0.06 4.80 -5.91
CA SER A 57 0.07 6.06 -5.14
C SER A 57 1.42 6.76 -5.23
N GLU A 58 2.52 6.03 -5.07
CA GLU A 58 3.85 6.61 -5.20
C GLU A 58 4.13 7.08 -6.63
N ARG A 59 3.75 6.29 -7.65
CA ARG A 59 3.92 6.70 -9.05
C ARG A 59 3.14 7.98 -9.35
N ALA A 60 1.91 8.11 -8.85
CA ALA A 60 1.12 9.32 -8.96
C ALA A 60 1.85 10.53 -8.37
N ILE A 61 2.33 10.41 -7.13
CA ILE A 61 3.06 11.47 -6.42
C ILE A 61 4.34 11.87 -7.17
N ARG A 62 5.11 10.88 -7.66
CA ARG A 62 6.35 11.13 -8.42
C ARG A 62 6.11 11.80 -9.76
N GLN A 63 4.91 11.64 -10.32
CA GLN A 63 4.46 12.38 -11.49
C GLN A 63 3.87 13.75 -11.15
N GLY A 64 3.89 14.19 -9.89
CA GLY A 64 3.42 15.50 -9.46
C GLY A 64 1.89 15.59 -9.32
N LEU A 65 1.21 14.45 -9.18
CA LEU A 65 -0.21 14.44 -8.83
C LEU A 65 -0.40 14.46 -7.31
N THR A 66 -1.50 15.05 -6.87
CA THR A 66 -1.94 15.01 -5.47
C THR A 66 -2.96 13.91 -5.27
N LEU A 67 -2.94 13.31 -4.08
CA LEU A 67 -3.90 12.29 -3.67
C LEU A 67 -4.75 12.87 -2.55
N TRP A 68 -6.05 12.60 -2.58
CA TRP A 68 -7.01 13.17 -1.66
C TRP A 68 -7.81 12.08 -0.96
N TYR A 69 -8.01 12.28 0.34
CA TYR A 69 -9.00 11.59 1.12
C TYR A 69 -10.29 12.41 1.15
N VAL A 70 -11.41 11.75 0.85
CA VAL A 70 -12.73 12.39 0.72
C VAL A 70 -13.72 11.68 1.64
N PRO A 71 -13.96 12.18 2.87
CA PRO A 71 -14.77 11.50 3.88
C PRO A 71 -16.27 11.48 3.56
N SER A 72 -16.73 12.34 2.66
CA SER A 72 -18.12 12.33 2.19
C SER A 72 -18.48 11.08 1.37
N ILE A 73 -17.48 10.31 0.90
CA ILE A 73 -17.66 9.07 0.15
C ILE A 73 -17.35 7.88 1.06
N VAL A 74 -18.39 7.20 1.55
CA VAL A 74 -18.27 6.10 2.52
C VAL A 74 -18.66 4.77 1.90
N LEU A 75 -17.78 3.77 2.01
CA LEU A 75 -18.04 2.40 1.57
C LEU A 75 -17.60 1.40 2.65
N TRP A 76 -18.37 0.33 2.82
CA TRP A 76 -18.00 -0.78 3.69
C TRP A 76 -17.21 -1.83 2.93
N HIS A 77 -16.02 -2.17 3.42
CA HIS A 77 -15.15 -3.18 2.82
C HIS A 77 -14.73 -4.22 3.85
N LYS A 78 -14.91 -5.50 3.49
CA LYS A 78 -14.45 -6.64 4.29
C LYS A 78 -12.95 -6.85 4.10
N ASN A 79 -12.16 -6.26 4.99
CA ASN A 79 -10.70 -6.30 4.93
C ASN A 79 -10.16 -7.74 4.88
N ALA A 80 -9.24 -7.99 3.93
CA ALA A 80 -8.51 -9.25 3.74
C ALA A 80 -9.40 -10.51 3.57
N GLN A 81 -10.70 -10.35 3.29
CA GLN A 81 -11.65 -11.46 3.22
C GLN A 81 -11.23 -12.52 2.19
N SER A 82 -10.83 -12.09 0.99
CA SER A 82 -10.39 -12.98 -0.10
C SER A 82 -9.12 -13.77 0.22
N THR A 83 -8.38 -13.38 1.25
CA THR A 83 -7.17 -14.08 1.69
C THR A 83 -7.37 -14.91 2.96
N GLY A 84 -8.60 -15.08 3.43
CA GLY A 84 -8.88 -15.80 4.69
C GLY A 84 -8.75 -14.93 5.95
N GLY A 85 -8.85 -13.61 5.79
CA GLY A 85 -8.82 -12.64 6.88
C GLY A 85 -7.45 -12.06 7.19
N SER A 86 -7.45 -10.99 7.98
CA SER A 86 -6.24 -10.32 8.44
C SER A 86 -5.38 -11.29 9.26
N GLY A 87 -4.08 -11.36 8.95
CA GLY A 87 -3.14 -12.26 9.61
C GLY A 87 -3.14 -13.71 9.10
N SER A 88 -3.92 -14.05 8.07
CA SER A 88 -3.83 -15.37 7.45
C SER A 88 -2.46 -15.62 6.81
N ALA A 89 -2.10 -16.90 6.59
CA ALA A 89 -0.83 -17.26 5.96
C ALA A 89 -0.69 -16.63 4.55
N THR A 90 -1.77 -16.59 3.77
CA THR A 90 -1.80 -15.97 2.43
C THR A 90 -1.61 -14.46 2.53
N HIS A 91 -2.33 -13.81 3.45
CA HIS A 91 -2.24 -12.38 3.69
C HIS A 91 -0.80 -11.97 4.04
N LEU A 92 -0.23 -12.62 5.05
CA LEU A 92 1.12 -12.38 5.52
C LEU A 92 2.15 -12.66 4.43
N ARG A 93 2.03 -13.78 3.70
CA ARG A 93 3.00 -14.15 2.66
C ARG A 93 3.11 -13.06 1.58
N TYR A 94 1.99 -12.59 1.04
CA TYR A 94 2.00 -11.57 0.00
C TYR A 94 2.44 -10.21 0.55
N GLN A 95 1.97 -9.81 1.73
CA GLN A 95 2.44 -8.57 2.37
C GLN A 95 3.96 -8.57 2.63
N GLU A 96 4.53 -9.66 3.14
CA GLU A 96 5.97 -9.77 3.40
C GLU A 96 6.78 -9.65 2.10
N GLN A 97 6.40 -10.41 1.07
CA GLN A 97 7.09 -10.41 -0.22
C GLN A 97 7.00 -9.04 -0.91
N ASN A 98 5.82 -8.45 -0.92
CA ASN A 98 5.57 -7.21 -1.64
C ASN A 98 6.07 -5.98 -0.89
N ARG A 99 6.05 -6.00 0.45
CA ARG A 99 6.71 -4.96 1.26
C ARG A 99 8.20 -4.88 0.97
N LEU A 100 8.86 -6.03 0.79
CA LEU A 100 10.27 -6.04 0.38
C LEU A 100 10.44 -5.39 -0.99
N ARG A 101 9.66 -5.83 -2.00
CA ARG A 101 9.75 -5.31 -3.37
C ARG A 101 9.55 -3.80 -3.39
N PHE A 102 8.49 -3.32 -2.76
CA PHE A 102 8.17 -1.90 -2.64
C PHE A 102 9.28 -1.12 -1.94
N GLY A 103 9.78 -1.65 -0.82
CA GLY A 103 10.89 -1.06 -0.06
C GLY A 103 12.18 -0.96 -0.88
N LEU A 104 12.56 -2.02 -1.59
CA LEU A 104 13.74 -2.01 -2.47
C LEU A 104 13.58 -1.06 -3.66
N ARG A 105 12.35 -0.84 -4.14
CA ARG A 105 12.08 0.10 -5.22
C ARG A 105 12.26 1.55 -4.76
N TYR A 106 11.58 1.92 -3.67
CA TYR A 106 11.38 3.34 -3.35
C TYR A 106 12.04 3.84 -2.07
N ALA A 107 12.45 2.96 -1.15
CA ALA A 107 13.02 3.41 0.12
C ALA A 107 14.41 4.06 -0.06
N PRO A 108 14.87 4.90 0.88
CA PRO A 108 16.24 5.41 0.88
C PRO A 108 17.27 4.29 0.96
N LEU A 109 18.50 4.54 0.47
CA LEU A 109 19.58 3.55 0.42
C LEU A 109 19.83 2.84 1.76
N ARG A 110 19.81 3.58 2.87
CA ARG A 110 19.97 3.03 4.23
C ARG A 110 18.89 1.98 4.53
N THR A 111 17.63 2.27 4.22
CA THR A 111 16.52 1.34 4.40
C THR A 111 16.66 0.12 3.49
N LYS A 112 17.10 0.28 2.24
CA LYS A 112 17.35 -0.86 1.33
C LYS A 112 18.41 -1.81 1.90
N ILE A 113 19.51 -1.28 2.44
CA ILE A 113 20.55 -2.07 3.11
C ILE A 113 19.94 -2.85 4.28
N HIS A 114 19.17 -2.20 5.15
CA HIS A 114 18.49 -2.88 6.27
C HIS A 114 17.52 -3.96 5.80
N LEU A 115 16.76 -3.74 4.73
CA LEU A 115 15.87 -4.76 4.17
C LEU A 115 16.66 -5.99 3.72
N ILE A 116 17.75 -5.81 2.97
CA ILE A 116 18.60 -6.90 2.49
C ILE A 116 19.19 -7.68 3.67
N ILE A 117 19.78 -6.99 4.66
CA ILE A 117 20.37 -7.64 5.84
C ILE A 117 19.33 -8.46 6.60
N ASN A 118 18.10 -7.95 6.77
CA ASN A 118 17.05 -8.67 7.49
C ASN A 118 16.52 -9.91 6.75
N ILE A 119 16.68 -9.97 5.42
CA ILE A 119 16.21 -11.10 4.62
C ILE A 119 17.24 -12.20 4.49
N LEU A 120 18.53 -11.87 4.49
CA LEU A 120 19.61 -12.85 4.37
C LEU A 120 19.45 -14.03 5.37
N PRO A 121 19.23 -13.81 6.69
CA PRO A 121 19.01 -14.91 7.63
C PRO A 121 17.77 -15.77 7.32
N ARG A 122 16.71 -15.19 6.74
CA ARG A 122 15.48 -15.89 6.40
C ARG A 122 15.69 -16.87 5.23
N LEU A 123 16.54 -16.52 4.27
CA LEU A 123 16.90 -17.41 3.15
C LEU A 123 17.68 -18.65 3.61
N PHE A 124 18.49 -18.52 4.66
CA PHE A 124 19.25 -19.64 5.24
C PHE A 124 18.43 -20.46 6.24
N ARG A 125 17.39 -19.89 6.86
CA ARG A 125 16.54 -20.60 7.85
C ARG A 125 15.45 -21.47 7.20
N ASN A 126 14.99 -21.14 6.00
CA ASN A 126 13.95 -21.89 5.26
C ASN A 126 14.49 -23.01 4.34
N ARG A 127 15.76 -23.42 4.50
CA ARG A 127 16.38 -24.54 3.76
C ARG A 127 16.53 -25.83 4.57
N LYS A 128 15.70 -26.03 5.61
CA LYS A 128 15.54 -27.30 6.31
C LYS A 128 14.11 -27.80 6.16
#